data_AF-A0A6J4IC60-F1
#
_entry.id   AF-A0A6J4IC60-F1
#
_cell.length_a   1.000
_cell.length_b   1.000
_cell.length_c   1.000
_cell.angle_alpha   90.00
_cell.angle_beta   90.00
_cell.angle_gamma   90.00
#
_symmetry.space_group_name_H-M   'P 1'
#
loop_
_entity.id
_entity.type
_entity.pdbx_description
1 polymer ?
#
loop_
_entity_poly.entity_id
_entity_poly.type
_entity_poly.pdbx_seq_one_letter_code
_entity_poly.pdbx_strand_id
1 'polypeptide(L)'
;MDLVFTTGAVGAVRIEGGGDAAIGLRSAAPAVGDGVALHFEGAGRDWSAGQCLAFTLRANGAHRLRVRIEHGRGHWVLYLVPRPGLSARVVLPFADLRERPHNSSHPGYSRFGGGPHPVDLADVHSLTLTFNQVSPEDKTLTLADFGLHDTVMESAVLDPRVVVDAWGQWTGERGALLAEAQVRAAWAAEPAAFDGFPGHTDATGAEAAARLGEGTGFFRVARDGGRWWLVDPEGYRFFSAGCDCVRPKSEGPLDGRETLFADLTHAEEREPTVAGRWHSRLWADFHARNLRRRHGEDGDWHERWSRHTAARLRRWGFNTIANWSEDTLTRRGLMPYVTNIQSLGPLCGHLPDVFAPDFPRRVRDLVEPEVAPYRGDRMLIGFFVGNEPHWTFGGVAHPFNAVF
;
A
#
# COMPACT_ATOMS: atom_id res chain seq x y z
N MET A 1 16.41 24.56 -15.57
CA MET A 1 15.82 25.91 -15.67
C MET A 1 14.91 26.11 -14.47
N ASP A 2 15.18 27.14 -13.68
CA ASP A 2 14.38 27.45 -12.50
C ASP A 2 12.98 27.92 -12.92
N LEU A 3 11.98 27.50 -12.16
CA LEU A 3 10.58 27.82 -12.44
C LEU A 3 10.16 29.06 -11.67
N VAL A 4 9.89 30.15 -12.40
CA VAL A 4 9.16 31.32 -11.85
C VAL A 4 7.67 31.03 -11.74
N PHE A 5 7.07 31.27 -10.56
CA PHE A 5 5.64 31.12 -10.29
C PHE A 5 5.16 32.04 -9.16
N THR A 6 3.84 32.24 -9.07
CA THR A 6 3.19 32.85 -7.91
C THR A 6 2.51 31.80 -7.04
N THR A 7 2.44 32.04 -5.73
CA THR A 7 1.84 31.11 -4.76
C THR A 7 0.47 31.60 -4.31
N GLY A 8 -0.49 30.68 -4.22
CA GLY A 8 -1.83 30.91 -3.69
C GLY A 8 -2.20 29.87 -2.64
N ALA A 9 -2.79 30.29 -1.52
CA ALA A 9 -3.33 29.36 -0.55
C ALA A 9 -4.61 28.71 -1.10
N VAL A 10 -4.74 27.40 -0.90
CA VAL A 10 -5.97 26.66 -1.15
C VAL A 10 -6.51 26.23 0.21
N GLY A 11 -7.69 26.69 0.58
CA GLY A 11 -8.27 26.41 1.89
C GLY A 11 -7.54 27.10 3.04
N ALA A 12 -7.59 26.49 4.23
CA ALA A 12 -7.19 27.13 5.48
C ALA A 12 -5.70 26.89 5.84
N VAL A 13 -4.79 27.16 4.91
CA VAL A 13 -3.34 27.07 5.18
C VAL A 13 -2.69 28.44 5.29
N ARG A 14 -1.66 28.53 6.13
CA ARG A 14 -0.75 29.66 6.14
C ARG A 14 0.48 29.34 5.29
N ILE A 15 0.73 30.18 4.29
CA ILE A 15 1.98 30.15 3.51
C ILE A 15 3.02 31.01 4.23
N GLU A 16 4.21 30.45 4.46
CA GLU A 16 5.37 31.09 5.07
C GLU A 16 6.50 31.13 4.02
N GLY A 17 6.96 32.33 3.64
CA GLY A 17 7.86 32.53 2.50
C GLY A 17 7.12 32.66 1.15
N GLY A 18 7.83 33.02 0.08
CA GLY A 18 7.26 33.19 -1.26
C GLY A 18 8.30 33.61 -2.30
N GLY A 19 8.28 32.95 -3.47
CA GLY A 19 9.25 33.08 -4.56
C GLY A 19 10.11 31.83 -4.77
N ASP A 20 11.12 31.90 -5.65
CA ASP A 20 11.87 30.76 -6.20
C ASP A 20 12.71 29.94 -5.18
N ALA A 21 12.84 30.40 -3.91
CA ALA A 21 13.76 29.80 -2.94
C ALA A 21 13.14 28.71 -2.04
N ALA A 22 12.01 28.97 -1.35
CA ALA A 22 11.33 28.00 -0.49
C ALA A 22 9.91 28.46 -0.11
N ILE A 23 8.98 27.51 -0.06
CA ILE A 23 7.59 27.67 0.36
C ILE A 23 7.37 26.80 1.60
N GLY A 24 7.10 27.44 2.74
CA GLY A 24 6.57 26.78 3.93
C GLY A 24 5.05 26.79 3.92
N LEU A 25 4.42 25.69 4.31
CA LEU A 25 3.00 25.64 4.64
C LEU A 25 2.85 25.16 6.08
N ARG A 26 1.95 25.81 6.83
CA ARG A 26 1.48 25.33 8.11
C ARG A 26 -0.03 25.29 8.13
N SER A 27 -0.58 24.20 8.65
CA SER A 27 -2.01 24.05 8.88
C SER A 27 -2.25 23.36 10.20
N ALA A 28 -3.05 23.96 11.06
CA ALA A 28 -3.59 23.28 12.23
C ALA A 28 -4.74 22.38 11.77
N ALA A 29 -4.61 21.06 11.99
CA ALA A 29 -5.61 20.05 11.61
C ALA A 29 -6.26 20.27 10.20
N PRO A 30 -5.48 20.23 9.10
CA PRO A 30 -6.00 20.55 7.76
C PRO A 30 -7.16 19.65 7.35
N ALA A 31 -8.15 20.28 6.71
CA ALA A 31 -9.18 19.59 5.97
C ALA A 31 -8.62 18.98 4.68
N VAL A 32 -9.35 18.03 4.11
CA VAL A 32 -9.06 17.54 2.76
C VAL A 32 -9.21 18.69 1.77
N GLY A 33 -8.18 18.98 0.99
CA GLY A 33 -8.14 20.06 0.00
C GLY A 33 -7.32 21.28 0.43
N ASP A 34 -6.94 21.40 1.70
CA ASP A 34 -6.05 22.46 2.18
C ASP A 34 -4.64 22.30 1.59
N GLY A 35 -4.02 23.37 1.10
CA GLY A 35 -2.70 23.31 0.48
C GLY A 35 -2.27 24.56 -0.27
N VAL A 36 -1.39 24.39 -1.26
CA VAL A 36 -0.81 25.48 -2.04
C VAL A 36 -1.00 25.25 -3.53
N ALA A 37 -1.34 26.32 -4.25
CA ALA A 37 -1.31 26.37 -5.70
C ALA A 37 -0.10 27.19 -6.17
N LEU A 38 0.62 26.67 -7.14
CA LEU A 38 1.70 27.35 -7.87
C LEU A 38 1.19 27.68 -9.27
N HIS A 39 1.07 28.96 -9.58
CA HIS A 39 0.63 29.45 -10.89
C HIS A 39 1.85 29.94 -11.67
N PHE A 40 2.11 29.31 -12.82
CA PHE A 40 3.23 29.70 -13.69
C PHE A 40 2.89 30.99 -14.45
N GLU A 41 3.87 31.84 -14.73
CA GLU A 41 3.65 33.06 -15.50
C GLU A 41 3.23 32.77 -16.95
N GLY A 42 2.15 33.42 -17.42
CA GLY A 42 1.60 33.26 -18.78
C GLY A 42 0.29 32.45 -18.84
N ALA A 43 -0.34 32.38 -20.02
CA ALA A 43 -1.55 31.56 -20.25
C ALA A 43 -1.28 30.05 -20.22
N GLY A 44 0.00 29.65 -20.21
CA GLY A 44 0.51 28.29 -20.10
C GLY A 44 2.04 28.29 -20.27
N ARG A 45 2.71 27.30 -19.67
CA ARG A 45 4.17 27.16 -19.72
C ARG A 45 4.55 25.87 -20.44
N ASP A 46 5.46 26.00 -21.40
CA ASP A 46 6.01 24.87 -22.15
C ASP A 46 7.08 24.14 -21.33
N TRP A 47 6.80 22.88 -20.98
CA TRP A 47 7.69 21.94 -20.33
C TRP A 47 8.32 20.96 -21.32
N SER A 48 7.95 20.97 -22.60
CA SER A 48 8.31 19.95 -23.58
C SER A 48 9.81 19.81 -23.85
N ALA A 49 10.60 20.86 -23.60
CA ALA A 49 12.06 20.85 -23.72
C ALA A 49 12.76 20.10 -22.57
N GLY A 50 12.08 19.82 -21.46
CA GLY A 50 12.61 19.06 -20.32
C GLY A 50 12.31 17.57 -20.39
N GLN A 51 12.88 16.83 -19.45
CA GLN A 51 12.63 15.41 -19.20
C GLN A 51 12.04 15.14 -17.81
N CYS A 52 12.20 16.05 -16.85
CA CYS A 52 11.52 15.94 -15.56
C CYS A 52 11.30 17.30 -14.89
N LEU A 53 10.35 17.31 -13.95
CA LEU A 53 10.24 18.31 -12.88
C LEU A 53 10.91 17.75 -11.63
N ALA A 54 11.80 18.50 -11.00
CA ALA A 54 12.36 18.17 -9.70
C ALA A 54 12.13 19.30 -8.69
N PHE A 55 11.96 18.93 -7.42
CA PHE A 55 11.87 19.88 -6.31
C PHE A 55 12.21 19.20 -4.98
N THR A 56 12.58 19.99 -3.99
CA THR A 56 12.80 19.55 -2.61
C THR A 56 11.48 19.54 -1.85
N LEU A 57 11.21 18.46 -1.12
CA LEU A 57 10.04 18.26 -0.28
C LEU A 57 10.45 17.81 1.12
N ARG A 58 9.96 18.50 2.16
CA ARG A 58 10.01 18.04 3.55
C ARG A 58 8.65 18.18 4.21
N ALA A 59 8.28 17.22 5.06
CA ALA A 59 7.05 17.26 5.83
C ALA A 59 7.23 16.66 7.22
N ASN A 60 6.49 17.13 8.22
CA ASN A 60 6.54 16.58 9.59
C ASN A 60 5.80 15.23 9.77
N GLY A 61 5.18 14.72 8.71
CA GLY A 61 4.38 13.49 8.76
C GLY A 61 4.31 12.82 7.41
N ALA A 62 3.76 11.60 7.38
CA ALA A 62 3.54 10.83 6.18
C ALA A 62 2.27 11.33 5.46
N HIS A 63 2.27 12.62 5.13
CA HIS A 63 1.10 13.30 4.59
C HIS A 63 0.80 12.77 3.20
N ARG A 64 -0.42 12.27 2.97
CA ARG A 64 -0.88 12.04 1.59
C ARG A 64 -1.15 13.38 0.93
N LEU A 65 -0.20 13.84 0.12
CA LEU A 65 -0.32 15.04 -0.70
C LEU A 65 -0.91 14.66 -2.05
N ARG A 66 -2.03 15.28 -2.43
CA ARG A 66 -2.56 15.26 -3.78
C ARG A 66 -1.85 16.34 -4.58
N VAL A 67 -1.20 15.93 -5.66
CA VAL A 67 -0.57 16.82 -6.64
C VAL A 67 -1.45 16.85 -7.87
N ARG A 68 -1.96 18.03 -8.20
CA ARG A 68 -2.80 18.29 -9.37
C ARG A 68 -2.03 19.16 -10.35
N ILE A 69 -1.94 18.73 -11.61
CA ILE A 69 -1.36 19.51 -12.71
C ILE A 69 -2.51 19.91 -13.63
N GLU A 70 -2.75 21.21 -13.79
CA GLU A 70 -3.68 21.73 -14.80
C GLU A 70 -2.92 21.98 -16.10
N HIS A 71 -3.50 21.58 -17.23
CA HIS A 71 -2.90 21.73 -18.55
C HIS A 71 -3.98 21.88 -19.64
N GLY A 72 -3.58 22.21 -20.88
CA GLY A 72 -4.48 22.51 -22.00
C GLY A 72 -5.52 21.44 -22.37
N ARG A 73 -5.36 20.19 -21.88
CA ARG A 73 -6.28 19.06 -22.12
C ARG A 73 -7.04 18.62 -20.88
N GLY A 74 -6.98 19.37 -19.78
CA GLY A 74 -7.63 19.06 -18.51
C GLY A 74 -6.64 18.97 -17.37
N HIS A 75 -6.66 17.87 -16.63
CA HIS A 75 -5.84 17.74 -15.43
C HIS A 75 -5.29 16.35 -15.20
N TRP A 76 -4.15 16.32 -14.51
CA TRP A 76 -3.52 15.12 -13.99
C TRP A 76 -3.49 15.14 -12.47
N VAL A 77 -3.70 13.98 -11.84
CA VAL A 77 -3.62 13.86 -10.38
C VAL A 77 -2.71 12.68 -10.02
N LEU A 78 -1.71 12.96 -9.20
CA LEU A 78 -0.90 11.95 -8.52
C LEU A 78 -0.86 12.25 -7.03
N TYR A 79 -0.36 11.29 -6.26
CA TYR A 79 -0.17 11.44 -4.83
C TYR A 79 1.29 11.24 -4.47
N LEU A 80 1.76 12.06 -3.52
CA LEU A 80 3.06 11.93 -2.88
C LEU A 80 2.86 11.67 -1.39
N VAL A 81 3.67 10.78 -0.82
CA VAL A 81 3.75 10.54 0.63
C VAL A 81 5.23 10.66 1.03
N PRO A 82 5.65 11.79 1.62
CA PRO A 82 7.03 11.98 2.06
C PRO A 82 7.37 11.11 3.26
N ARG A 83 8.67 10.83 3.45
CA ARG A 83 9.16 10.23 4.70
C ARG A 83 9.17 11.29 5.82
N PRO A 84 8.51 11.05 6.96
CA PRO A 84 8.35 12.06 8.01
C PRO A 84 9.69 12.64 8.50
N GLY A 85 9.87 13.94 8.40
CA GLY A 85 11.03 14.66 8.92
C GLY A 85 12.29 14.59 8.07
N LEU A 86 12.26 13.93 6.91
CA LEU A 86 13.34 13.94 5.93
C LEU A 86 13.04 14.92 4.79
N SER A 87 14.10 15.51 4.27
CA SER A 87 14.10 16.29 3.04
C SER A 87 14.39 15.36 1.87
N ALA A 88 13.56 15.41 0.83
CA ALA A 88 13.66 14.54 -0.32
C ALA A 88 13.71 15.37 -1.61
N ARG A 89 14.58 14.98 -2.55
CA ARG A 89 14.43 15.39 -3.95
C ARG A 89 13.31 14.56 -4.57
N VAL A 90 12.18 15.19 -4.81
CA VAL A 90 11.08 14.64 -5.59
C VAL A 90 11.39 14.82 -7.06
N VAL A 91 11.24 13.76 -7.83
CA VAL A 91 11.37 13.79 -9.29
C VAL A 91 10.08 13.26 -9.91
N LEU A 92 9.55 14.03 -10.85
CA LEU A 92 8.44 13.64 -11.72
C LEU A 92 8.97 13.53 -13.16
N PRO A 93 9.41 12.34 -13.61
CA PRO A 93 9.76 12.10 -14.99
C PRO A 93 8.56 12.39 -15.91
N PHE A 94 8.80 13.06 -17.03
CA PHE A 94 7.73 13.40 -17.97
C PHE A 94 7.18 12.21 -18.73
N ALA A 95 7.95 11.11 -18.84
CA ALA A 95 7.43 9.83 -19.30
C ALA A 95 6.26 9.36 -18.42
N ASP A 96 6.37 9.50 -17.10
CA ASP A 96 5.33 9.13 -16.12
C ASP A 96 4.12 10.07 -16.11
N LEU A 97 4.25 11.25 -16.74
CA LEU A 97 3.13 12.17 -16.94
C LEU A 97 2.38 11.87 -18.24
N ARG A 98 2.97 11.04 -19.12
CA ARG A 98 2.35 10.57 -20.37
C ARG A 98 1.75 9.19 -20.23
N GLU A 99 2.39 8.33 -19.45
CA GLU A 99 1.94 6.98 -19.14
C GLU A 99 1.69 6.88 -17.64
N ARG A 100 0.53 6.35 -17.23
CA ARG A 100 0.24 6.19 -15.79
C ARG A 100 1.28 5.24 -15.18
N PRO A 101 2.17 5.71 -14.28
CA PRO A 101 3.22 4.89 -13.75
C PRO A 101 2.67 3.91 -12.72
N HIS A 102 3.39 2.83 -12.46
CA HIS A 102 3.13 2.00 -11.30
C HIS A 102 3.35 2.80 -10.00
N ASN A 103 2.64 2.40 -8.95
CA ASN A 103 2.93 2.89 -7.60
C ASN A 103 4.41 2.61 -7.28
N SER A 104 5.15 3.63 -6.89
CA SER A 104 6.61 3.62 -6.80
C SER A 104 7.10 4.14 -5.45
N SER A 105 8.20 3.58 -4.93
CA SER A 105 8.80 3.97 -3.65
C SER A 105 10.18 4.48 -3.93
N HIS A 106 10.34 5.79 -3.81
CA HIS A 106 11.60 6.50 -3.97
C HIS A 106 12.25 6.71 -2.59
N PRO A 107 13.57 6.94 -2.53
CA PRO A 107 14.31 7.08 -1.26
C PRO A 107 13.59 7.89 -0.19
N GLY A 108 13.14 9.12 -0.53
CA GLY A 108 12.50 10.05 0.40
C GLY A 108 10.98 10.17 0.30
N TYR A 109 10.29 9.46 -0.61
CA TYR A 109 8.84 9.54 -0.76
C TYR A 109 8.25 8.34 -1.50
N SER A 110 6.97 8.07 -1.30
CA SER A 110 6.19 7.18 -2.16
C SER A 110 5.33 7.99 -3.12
N ARG A 111 5.12 7.47 -4.32
CA ARG A 111 4.28 8.06 -5.36
C ARG A 111 3.27 7.05 -5.87
N PHE A 112 2.03 7.47 -6.05
CA PHE A 112 0.98 6.63 -6.62
C PHE A 112 -0.10 7.46 -7.31
N GLY A 113 -0.92 6.80 -8.12
CA GLY A 113 -1.98 7.45 -8.90
C GLY A 113 -1.52 7.86 -10.30
N GLY A 114 -2.37 8.63 -10.97
CA GLY A 114 -2.23 9.07 -12.36
C GLY A 114 -3.58 9.59 -12.85
N GLY A 115 -3.56 10.54 -13.78
CA GLY A 115 -4.76 11.12 -14.37
C GLY A 115 -5.35 10.23 -15.49
N PRO A 116 -6.56 10.58 -15.97
CA PRO A 116 -7.21 9.83 -17.05
C PRO A 116 -6.55 10.06 -18.42
N HIS A 117 -5.81 11.16 -18.59
CA HIS A 117 -5.23 11.58 -19.87
C HIS A 117 -3.78 12.03 -19.71
N PRO A 118 -2.88 11.74 -20.66
CA PRO A 118 -1.51 12.25 -20.65
C PRO A 118 -1.45 13.77 -20.45
N VAL A 119 -0.53 14.26 -19.62
CA VAL A 119 -0.29 15.69 -19.45
C VAL A 119 0.11 16.30 -20.79
N ASP A 120 -0.49 17.44 -21.14
CA ASP A 120 -0.03 18.26 -22.25
C ASP A 120 1.15 19.11 -21.79
N LEU A 121 2.37 18.65 -22.07
CA LEU A 121 3.58 19.32 -21.61
C LEU A 121 3.85 20.64 -22.34
N ALA A 122 3.21 20.89 -23.49
CA ALA A 122 3.37 22.16 -24.19
C ALA A 122 2.54 23.29 -23.56
N ASP A 123 1.55 22.95 -22.74
CA ASP A 123 0.57 23.88 -22.19
C ASP A 123 0.22 23.56 -20.73
N VAL A 124 1.19 23.72 -19.81
CA VAL A 124 0.99 23.50 -18.36
C VAL A 124 0.64 24.81 -17.67
N HIS A 125 -0.49 24.85 -16.96
CA HIS A 125 -1.04 26.07 -16.36
C HIS A 125 -0.69 26.22 -14.87
N SER A 126 -0.81 25.15 -14.09
CA SER A 126 -0.57 25.22 -12.63
C SER A 126 -0.25 23.88 -12.00
N LEU A 127 0.38 23.95 -10.82
CA LEU A 127 0.67 22.81 -9.94
C LEU A 127 0.04 23.07 -8.57
N THR A 128 -0.91 22.26 -8.14
CA THR A 128 -1.51 22.35 -6.80
C THR A 128 -1.11 21.16 -5.93
N LEU A 129 -0.62 21.42 -4.73
CA LEU A 129 -0.32 20.41 -3.72
C LEU A 129 -1.25 20.59 -2.52
N THR A 130 -2.14 19.62 -2.30
CA THR A 130 -3.13 19.66 -1.19
C THR A 130 -3.07 18.44 -0.30
N PHE A 131 -3.35 18.59 0.98
CA PHE A 131 -3.56 17.46 1.88
C PHE A 131 -4.80 16.66 1.48
N ASN A 132 -4.66 15.33 1.40
CA ASN A 132 -5.71 14.40 0.99
C ASN A 132 -6.04 13.39 2.10
N GLN A 133 -5.94 13.82 3.34
CA GLN A 133 -6.24 13.04 4.54
C GLN A 133 -6.68 13.99 5.64
N VAL A 134 -7.80 13.66 6.31
CA VAL A 134 -8.17 14.27 7.57
C VAL A 134 -7.13 13.89 8.62
N SER A 135 -6.65 14.85 9.38
CA SER A 135 -5.69 14.62 10.47
C SER A 135 -6.00 15.57 11.62
N PRO A 136 -6.05 15.08 12.86
CA PRO A 136 -6.19 15.94 14.03
C PRO A 136 -4.89 16.70 14.36
N GLU A 137 -3.76 16.29 13.77
CA GLU A 137 -2.46 16.88 14.03
C GLU A 137 -2.10 18.00 13.04
N ASP A 138 -1.32 18.95 13.55
CA ASP A 138 -0.72 20.02 12.76
C ASP A 138 0.20 19.46 11.68
N LYS A 139 0.06 20.00 10.46
CA LYS A 139 0.89 19.63 9.33
C LYS A 139 1.78 20.78 8.92
N THR A 140 3.05 20.46 8.71
CA THR A 140 4.00 21.35 8.06
C THR A 140 4.51 20.73 6.77
N LEU A 141 4.70 21.59 5.77
CA LEU A 141 5.26 21.25 4.47
C LEU A 141 6.31 22.29 4.11
N THR A 142 7.46 21.87 3.60
CA THR A 142 8.42 22.76 2.95
C THR A 142 8.65 22.25 1.54
N LEU A 143 8.50 23.15 0.57
CA LEU A 143 8.79 22.91 -0.84
C LEU A 143 9.88 23.89 -1.28
N ALA A 144 10.87 23.46 -2.03
CA ALA A 144 11.96 24.33 -2.50
C ALA A 144 12.54 23.83 -3.82
N ASP A 145 13.41 24.61 -4.44
CA ASP A 145 14.26 24.19 -5.58
C ASP A 145 13.48 23.63 -6.79
N PHE A 146 12.37 24.27 -7.18
CA PHE A 146 11.59 23.83 -8.34
C PHE A 146 12.34 24.08 -9.65
N GLY A 147 12.62 23.01 -10.38
CA GLY A 147 13.38 23.07 -11.62
C GLY A 147 12.86 22.12 -12.71
N LEU A 148 12.88 22.60 -13.95
CA LEU A 148 12.81 21.76 -15.14
C LEU A 148 14.20 21.32 -15.55
N HIS A 149 14.39 20.02 -15.76
CA HIS A 149 15.69 19.45 -16.12
C HIS A 149 15.61 18.74 -17.48
N ASP A 150 16.67 18.85 -18.26
CA ASP A 150 16.85 18.23 -19.58
C ASP A 150 17.21 16.73 -19.49
N THR A 151 17.51 16.26 -18.29
CA THR A 151 17.81 14.87 -17.95
C THR A 151 16.97 14.44 -16.75
N VAL A 152 16.58 13.17 -16.70
CA VAL A 152 15.85 12.63 -15.54
C VAL A 152 16.79 12.56 -14.34
N MET A 153 16.59 13.44 -13.37
CA MET A 153 17.32 13.43 -12.10
C MET A 153 17.02 12.17 -11.27
N GLU A 154 17.95 11.81 -10.39
CA GLU A 154 17.71 10.78 -9.37
C GLU A 154 16.95 11.35 -8.17
N SER A 155 15.95 10.58 -7.70
CA SER A 155 15.30 10.84 -6.42
C SER A 155 16.24 10.47 -5.27
N ALA A 156 16.33 11.31 -4.24
CA ALA A 156 17.27 11.11 -3.14
C ALA A 156 16.71 11.65 -1.81
N VAL A 157 17.26 11.15 -0.69
CA VAL A 157 17.16 11.84 0.60
C VAL A 157 18.30 12.87 0.67
N LEU A 158 17.98 14.12 0.99
CA LEU A 158 18.92 15.24 0.94
C LEU A 158 19.59 15.52 2.30
N ASP A 159 19.00 15.04 3.39
CA ASP A 159 19.51 15.15 4.76
C ASP A 159 19.70 13.75 5.41
N PRO A 160 20.52 12.87 4.80
CA PRO A 160 20.66 11.49 5.23
C PRO A 160 21.19 11.42 6.67
N ARG A 161 20.44 10.72 7.52
CA ARG A 161 20.81 10.41 8.90
C ARG A 161 20.13 9.13 9.33
N VAL A 162 20.68 8.46 10.34
CA VAL A 162 20.06 7.28 10.92
C VAL A 162 18.72 7.66 11.54
N VAL A 163 17.63 7.19 10.94
CA VAL A 163 16.24 7.40 11.38
C VAL A 163 15.49 6.08 11.65
N VAL A 164 16.16 4.94 11.44
CA VAL A 164 15.62 3.62 11.73
C VAL A 164 16.62 2.85 12.59
N ASP A 165 16.19 2.33 13.73
CA ASP A 165 17.05 1.56 14.64
C ASP A 165 17.25 0.10 14.21
N ALA A 166 18.00 -0.66 15.00
CA ALA A 166 18.27 -2.09 14.76
C ALA A 166 17.05 -3.02 14.95
N TRP A 167 15.90 -2.47 15.34
CA TRP A 167 14.61 -3.15 15.47
C TRP A 167 13.62 -2.73 14.37
N GLY A 168 14.02 -1.82 13.46
CA GLY A 168 13.15 -1.31 12.40
C GLY A 168 12.21 -0.19 12.87
N GLN A 169 12.42 0.37 14.06
CA GLN A 169 11.61 1.44 14.61
C GLN A 169 12.06 2.80 14.06
N TRP A 170 11.10 3.64 13.67
CA TRP A 170 11.36 4.97 13.12
C TRP A 170 11.60 6.00 14.23
N THR A 171 12.81 6.56 14.32
CA THR A 171 13.22 7.60 15.29
C THR A 171 12.91 9.03 14.85
N GLY A 172 12.26 9.23 13.70
CA GLY A 172 11.94 10.58 13.22
C GLY A 172 10.97 11.34 14.13
N GLU A 173 10.26 12.33 13.59
CA GLU A 173 9.56 13.37 14.38
C GLU A 173 8.39 12.92 15.30
N ARG A 174 8.19 11.62 15.57
CA ARG A 174 6.96 11.07 16.18
C ARG A 174 7.11 10.16 17.41
N GLY A 175 8.26 10.09 18.08
CA GLY A 175 8.27 9.59 19.46
C GLY A 175 9.52 8.86 19.93
N ALA A 176 9.49 8.47 21.20
CA ALA A 176 10.55 7.67 21.82
C ALA A 176 10.51 6.23 21.30
N LEU A 177 11.68 5.71 20.94
CA LEU A 177 11.85 4.30 20.63
C LEU A 177 11.57 3.42 21.85
N LEU A 178 11.05 2.21 21.62
CA LEU A 178 11.03 1.20 22.66
C LEU A 178 12.43 0.59 22.81
N ALA A 179 12.91 0.54 24.05
CA ALA A 179 14.08 -0.26 24.38
C ALA A 179 13.77 -1.75 24.24
N GLU A 180 14.78 -2.57 23.95
CA GLU A 180 14.63 -4.03 23.81
C GLU A 180 13.92 -4.67 25.00
N ALA A 181 14.25 -4.25 26.23
CA ALA A 181 13.60 -4.76 27.44
C ALA A 181 12.07 -4.50 27.44
N GLN A 182 11.63 -3.35 26.91
CA GLN A 182 10.20 -3.02 26.79
C GLN A 182 9.52 -3.86 25.72
N VAL A 183 10.18 -4.09 24.58
CA VAL A 183 9.68 -4.97 23.51
C VAL A 183 9.50 -6.39 24.03
N ARG A 184 10.51 -6.94 24.73
CA ARG A 184 10.46 -8.29 25.30
C ARG A 184 9.41 -8.41 26.40
N ALA A 185 9.29 -7.40 27.27
CA ALA A 185 8.24 -7.37 28.29
C ALA A 185 6.85 -7.36 27.66
N ALA A 186 6.63 -6.57 26.60
CA ALA A 186 5.36 -6.56 25.86
C ALA A 186 5.05 -7.92 25.22
N TRP A 187 6.05 -8.62 24.66
CA TRP A 187 5.87 -9.97 24.13
C TRP A 187 5.52 -11.01 25.20
N ALA A 188 6.16 -10.93 26.38
CA ALA A 188 5.91 -11.84 27.50
C ALA A 188 4.56 -11.59 28.17
N ALA A 189 4.10 -10.34 28.22
CA ALA A 189 2.81 -9.97 28.78
C ALA A 189 1.63 -10.31 27.87
N GLU A 190 1.88 -10.66 26.60
CA GLU A 190 0.81 -10.96 25.65
C GLU A 190 0.19 -12.34 25.93
N PRO A 191 -1.13 -12.42 26.19
CA PRO A 191 -1.74 -13.70 26.52
C PRO A 191 -1.70 -14.70 25.36
N ALA A 192 -1.36 -15.95 25.68
CA ALA A 192 -1.27 -17.04 24.71
C ALA A 192 -2.61 -17.75 24.46
N ALA A 193 -3.56 -17.66 25.39
CA ALA A 193 -4.82 -18.39 25.34
C ALA A 193 -5.95 -17.55 24.71
N PHE A 194 -6.81 -18.21 23.95
CA PHE A 194 -8.08 -17.70 23.44
C PHE A 194 -9.22 -18.37 24.21
N ASP A 195 -10.05 -17.58 24.88
CA ASP A 195 -11.07 -18.05 25.83
C ASP A 195 -12.46 -18.29 25.18
N GLY A 196 -12.52 -18.33 23.85
CA GLY A 196 -13.76 -18.48 23.10
C GLY A 196 -14.37 -17.16 22.65
N PHE A 197 -15.34 -17.23 21.75
CA PHE A 197 -16.08 -16.06 21.28
C PHE A 197 -17.40 -15.92 22.05
N PRO A 198 -17.61 -14.85 22.83
CA PRO A 198 -18.87 -14.67 23.56
C PRO A 198 -20.08 -14.68 22.60
N GLY A 199 -21.05 -15.58 22.83
CA GLY A 199 -22.26 -15.70 22.01
C GLY A 199 -22.06 -16.32 20.62
N HIS A 200 -20.85 -16.77 20.30
CA HIS A 200 -20.51 -17.36 19.00
C HIS A 200 -19.89 -18.74 19.19
N THR A 201 -19.82 -19.53 18.13
CA THR A 201 -19.15 -20.82 18.13
C THR A 201 -17.65 -20.63 18.17
N ASP A 202 -16.93 -21.46 18.93
CA ASP A 202 -15.47 -21.35 18.95
C ASP A 202 -14.85 -21.79 17.63
N ALA A 203 -15.43 -22.81 16.98
CA ALA A 203 -14.89 -23.40 15.76
C ALA A 203 -14.81 -22.38 14.59
N THR A 204 -15.88 -21.63 14.36
CA THR A 204 -15.97 -20.72 13.21
C THR A 204 -16.13 -19.26 13.63
N GLY A 205 -16.60 -18.95 14.84
CA GLY A 205 -17.02 -17.60 15.22
C GLY A 205 -18.38 -17.22 14.63
N ALA A 206 -19.20 -18.20 14.23
CA ALA A 206 -20.59 -17.98 13.82
C ALA A 206 -21.51 -17.74 15.01
N GLU A 207 -22.63 -17.04 14.80
CA GLU A 207 -23.58 -16.69 15.85
C GLU A 207 -24.30 -17.96 16.36
N ALA A 208 -24.02 -18.37 17.60
CA ALA A 208 -24.46 -19.66 18.14
C ALA A 208 -25.99 -19.77 18.27
N ALA A 209 -26.67 -18.64 18.41
CA ALA A 209 -28.13 -18.57 18.54
C ALA A 209 -28.87 -18.49 17.19
N ALA A 210 -28.17 -18.29 16.07
CA ALA A 210 -28.78 -17.99 14.77
C ALA A 210 -28.52 -19.09 13.73
N ARG A 211 -29.20 -20.23 13.88
CA ARG A 211 -29.13 -21.33 12.90
C ARG A 211 -30.13 -21.14 11.77
N LEU A 212 -29.65 -21.21 10.52
CA LEU A 212 -30.41 -20.98 9.29
C LEU A 212 -30.64 -22.27 8.48
N GLY A 213 -30.87 -23.38 9.17
CA GLY A 213 -31.12 -24.71 8.59
C GLY A 213 -30.00 -25.71 8.86
N GLU A 214 -30.05 -26.84 8.16
CA GLU A 214 -29.03 -27.88 8.26
C GLU A 214 -27.68 -27.39 7.68
N GLY A 215 -26.60 -27.87 8.30
CA GLY A 215 -25.25 -27.61 7.84
C GLY A 215 -24.96 -28.39 6.57
N THR A 216 -24.37 -27.74 5.57
CA THR A 216 -24.04 -28.38 4.28
C THR A 216 -22.64 -28.98 4.26
N GLY A 217 -21.88 -28.80 5.34
CA GLY A 217 -20.46 -29.12 5.39
C GLY A 217 -19.55 -28.03 4.81
N PHE A 218 -20.10 -26.99 4.17
CA PHE A 218 -19.36 -25.88 3.58
C PHE A 218 -20.02 -24.53 3.85
N PHE A 219 -19.24 -23.45 3.71
CA PHE A 219 -19.78 -22.10 3.74
C PHE A 219 -20.73 -21.85 2.56
N ARG A 220 -21.80 -21.10 2.81
CA ARG A 220 -22.77 -20.68 1.78
C ARG A 220 -23.32 -19.29 2.07
N VAL A 221 -24.16 -18.78 1.18
CA VAL A 221 -24.92 -17.54 1.41
C VAL A 221 -26.37 -17.85 1.77
N ALA A 222 -26.97 -16.99 2.58
CA ALA A 222 -28.40 -16.99 2.86
C ALA A 222 -28.91 -15.57 3.08
N ARG A 223 -30.20 -15.36 2.85
CA ARG A 223 -30.87 -14.12 3.21
C ARG A 223 -31.75 -14.37 4.43
N ASP A 224 -31.60 -13.55 5.46
CA ASP A 224 -32.38 -13.63 6.68
C ASP A 224 -32.58 -12.24 7.29
N GLY A 225 -33.80 -11.96 7.78
CA GLY A 225 -34.18 -10.64 8.29
C GLY A 225 -33.93 -9.50 7.28
N GLY A 226 -34.04 -9.78 5.98
CA GLY A 226 -33.79 -8.82 4.90
C GLY A 226 -32.31 -8.58 4.56
N ARG A 227 -31.35 -9.13 5.33
CA ARG A 227 -29.90 -8.97 5.15
C ARG A 227 -29.27 -10.22 4.54
N TRP A 228 -28.16 -10.05 3.83
CA TRP A 228 -27.32 -11.15 3.35
C TRP A 228 -26.34 -11.57 4.43
N TRP A 229 -26.20 -12.88 4.59
CA TRP A 229 -25.29 -13.51 5.53
C TRP A 229 -24.50 -14.61 4.83
N LEU A 230 -23.27 -14.83 5.29
CA LEU A 230 -22.66 -16.12 5.13
C LEU A 230 -23.31 -17.08 6.14
N VAL A 231 -23.26 -18.37 5.84
CA VAL A 231 -23.66 -19.44 6.74
C VAL A 231 -22.51 -20.41 6.81
N ASP A 232 -22.12 -20.77 8.04
CA ASP A 232 -21.02 -21.68 8.29
C ASP A 232 -21.38 -23.15 7.92
N PRO A 233 -20.39 -24.06 7.91
CA PRO A 233 -20.59 -25.47 7.56
C PRO A 233 -21.65 -26.21 8.40
N GLU A 234 -21.94 -25.74 9.60
CA GLU A 234 -22.86 -26.31 10.59
C GLU A 234 -24.28 -25.71 10.48
N GLY A 235 -24.43 -24.63 9.72
CA GLY A 235 -25.70 -23.98 9.42
C GLY A 235 -25.96 -22.68 10.20
N TYR A 236 -24.96 -22.15 10.91
CA TYR A 236 -25.09 -20.92 11.70
C TYR A 236 -24.75 -19.68 10.88
N ARG A 237 -25.44 -18.58 11.17
CA ARG A 237 -25.18 -17.28 10.57
C ARG A 237 -23.75 -16.84 10.87
N PHE A 238 -23.04 -16.42 9.84
CA PHE A 238 -21.63 -16.06 9.90
C PHE A 238 -21.41 -14.67 9.28
N PHE A 239 -20.58 -13.86 9.95
CA PHE A 239 -20.07 -12.60 9.42
C PHE A 239 -18.55 -12.71 9.37
N SER A 240 -17.97 -12.60 8.18
CA SER A 240 -16.52 -12.71 8.02
C SER A 240 -15.84 -11.40 8.42
N ALA A 241 -15.02 -11.46 9.46
CA ALA A 241 -14.18 -10.35 9.89
C ALA A 241 -12.72 -10.82 10.00
N GLY A 242 -11.83 -10.17 9.25
CA GLY A 242 -10.40 -10.49 9.24
C GLY A 242 -9.55 -9.31 8.75
N CYS A 243 -8.24 -9.47 8.87
CA CYS A 243 -7.23 -8.56 8.34
C CYS A 243 -6.52 -9.22 7.16
N ASP A 244 -6.34 -8.50 6.06
CA ASP A 244 -5.59 -8.99 4.90
C ASP A 244 -4.08 -8.97 5.17
N CYS A 245 -3.31 -9.68 4.34
CA CYS A 245 -1.85 -9.64 4.35
C CYS A 245 -1.22 -10.07 5.69
N VAL A 246 -1.84 -10.98 6.43
CA VAL A 246 -1.28 -11.52 7.67
C VAL A 246 -0.12 -12.45 7.32
N ARG A 247 1.11 -11.91 7.36
CA ARG A 247 2.33 -12.60 6.95
C ARG A 247 3.43 -12.44 7.99
N PRO A 248 4.38 -13.39 8.10
CA PRO A 248 5.53 -13.28 8.99
C PRO A 248 6.66 -12.46 8.37
N LYS A 249 6.32 -11.51 7.50
CA LYS A 249 7.27 -10.70 6.74
C LYS A 249 6.71 -9.34 6.37
N SER A 250 7.57 -8.34 6.31
CA SER A 250 7.26 -6.98 5.88
C SER A 250 8.51 -6.35 5.26
N GLU A 251 8.91 -6.89 4.12
CA GLU A 251 10.13 -6.54 3.39
C GLU A 251 10.08 -5.11 2.83
N GLY A 252 11.19 -4.37 2.95
CA GLY A 252 11.33 -3.00 2.46
C GLY A 252 12.56 -2.81 1.56
N PRO A 253 12.44 -2.05 0.45
CA PRO A 253 13.58 -1.74 -0.42
C PRO A 253 14.53 -0.74 0.24
N LEU A 254 15.84 -0.91 0.01
CA LEU A 254 16.89 -0.13 0.66
C LEU A 254 17.72 0.75 -0.27
N ASP A 255 17.66 0.55 -1.59
CA ASP A 255 18.48 1.33 -2.52
C ASP A 255 18.24 2.84 -2.33
N GLY A 256 19.34 3.59 -2.12
CA GLY A 256 19.33 5.04 -1.84
C GLY A 256 18.83 5.42 -0.44
N ARG A 257 18.64 4.45 0.45
CA ARG A 257 18.14 4.63 1.84
C ARG A 257 19.08 4.02 2.88
N GLU A 258 20.20 3.45 2.48
CA GLU A 258 21.10 2.67 3.33
C GLU A 258 21.54 3.46 4.57
N THR A 259 21.82 4.74 4.38
CA THR A 259 22.22 5.68 5.44
C THR A 259 21.13 5.98 6.47
N LEU A 260 19.88 5.59 6.21
CA LEU A 260 18.76 5.79 7.13
C LEU A 260 18.70 4.77 8.26
N PHE A 261 19.44 3.65 8.14
CA PHE A 261 19.32 2.51 9.04
C PHE A 261 20.56 2.36 9.92
N ALA A 262 20.35 2.09 11.21
CA ALA A 262 21.42 1.83 12.16
C ALA A 262 22.08 0.46 11.95
N ASP A 263 21.34 -0.51 11.40
CA ASP A 263 21.79 -1.89 11.21
C ASP A 263 21.16 -2.50 9.95
N LEU A 264 22.02 -2.83 8.98
CA LEU A 264 21.68 -3.51 7.73
C LEU A 264 22.41 -4.85 7.57
N THR A 265 22.92 -5.42 8.66
CA THR A 265 23.66 -6.71 8.62
C THR A 265 22.81 -7.89 8.14
N HIS A 266 21.49 -7.73 8.12
CA HIS A 266 20.51 -8.73 7.69
C HIS A 266 19.85 -8.35 6.36
N ALA A 267 20.38 -7.32 5.69
CA ALA A 267 19.92 -6.96 4.36
C ALA A 267 20.37 -8.02 3.36
N GLU A 268 19.49 -8.34 2.43
CA GLU A 268 19.72 -9.34 1.40
C GLU A 268 19.76 -8.66 0.03
N GLU A 269 20.74 -9.05 -0.77
CA GLU A 269 20.80 -8.68 -2.17
C GLU A 269 19.91 -9.61 -2.99
N ARG A 270 19.17 -9.03 -3.93
CA ARG A 270 18.26 -9.74 -4.82
C ARG A 270 18.46 -9.23 -6.22
N GLU A 271 18.42 -10.15 -7.19
CA GLU A 271 18.34 -9.77 -8.59
C GLU A 271 17.06 -8.95 -8.81
N PRO A 272 17.15 -7.72 -9.34
CA PRO A 272 15.97 -6.93 -9.66
C PRO A 272 15.11 -7.71 -10.66
N THR A 273 13.91 -8.11 -10.24
CA THR A 273 12.97 -8.76 -11.17
C THR A 273 12.30 -7.69 -12.03
N VAL A 274 12.26 -7.89 -13.35
CA VAL A 274 11.58 -7.01 -14.31
C VAL A 274 10.08 -6.87 -13.98
N ALA A 275 9.50 -7.88 -13.30
CA ALA A 275 8.10 -7.90 -12.86
C ALA A 275 7.86 -7.29 -11.46
N GLY A 276 8.93 -6.86 -10.76
CA GLY A 276 8.84 -6.30 -9.42
C GLY A 276 8.24 -4.89 -9.44
N ARG A 277 7.16 -4.66 -8.69
CA ARG A 277 6.59 -3.31 -8.49
C ARG A 277 7.57 -2.33 -7.84
N TRP A 278 8.66 -2.83 -7.26
CA TRP A 278 9.69 -2.06 -6.59
C TRP A 278 11.05 -2.51 -7.10
N HIS A 279 11.76 -1.60 -7.78
CA HIS A 279 13.11 -1.85 -8.29
C HIS A 279 14.10 -1.53 -7.18
N SER A 280 14.56 -2.57 -6.49
CA SER A 280 15.60 -2.47 -5.46
C SER A 280 16.45 -3.72 -5.50
N ARG A 281 17.77 -3.55 -5.45
CA ARG A 281 18.74 -4.64 -5.32
C ARG A 281 18.88 -5.06 -3.86
N LEU A 282 18.85 -4.10 -2.93
CA LEU A 282 19.01 -4.37 -1.51
C LEU A 282 17.65 -4.32 -0.78
N TRP A 283 17.41 -5.29 0.11
CA TRP A 283 16.16 -5.43 0.85
C TRP A 283 16.42 -5.76 2.32
N ALA A 284 15.56 -5.30 3.24
CA ALA A 284 15.57 -5.74 4.62
C ALA A 284 14.17 -6.07 5.13
N ASP A 285 14.09 -7.01 6.07
CA ASP A 285 12.86 -7.38 6.76
C ASP A 285 13.07 -7.40 8.28
N PHE A 286 12.90 -6.24 8.90
CA PHE A 286 12.96 -6.11 10.35
C PHE A 286 11.81 -6.87 11.05
N HIS A 287 10.66 -7.04 10.39
CA HIS A 287 9.53 -7.77 10.96
C HIS A 287 9.86 -9.26 11.11
N ALA A 288 10.28 -9.92 10.03
CA ALA A 288 10.69 -11.32 10.04
C ALA A 288 11.86 -11.55 11.01
N ARG A 289 12.85 -10.64 11.03
CA ARG A 289 13.96 -10.69 12.00
C ARG A 289 13.45 -10.63 13.44
N ASN A 290 12.55 -9.71 13.76
CA ASN A 290 11.98 -9.57 15.10
C ASN A 290 11.11 -10.78 15.47
N LEU A 291 10.42 -11.41 14.51
CA LEU A 291 9.69 -12.65 14.75
C LEU A 291 10.61 -13.82 15.10
N ARG A 292 11.78 -13.95 14.46
CA ARG A 292 12.80 -14.93 14.85
C ARG A 292 13.34 -14.66 16.25
N ARG A 293 13.63 -13.39 16.58
CA ARG A 293 14.03 -12.99 17.96
C ARG A 293 12.97 -13.32 19.00
N ARG A 294 11.68 -13.27 18.63
CA ARG A 294 10.55 -13.58 19.52
C ARG A 294 10.31 -15.07 19.68
N HIS A 295 10.29 -15.78 18.56
CA HIS A 295 9.86 -17.17 18.47
C HIS A 295 11.03 -18.13 18.34
N GLY A 296 12.28 -17.72 18.61
CA GLY A 296 13.48 -18.54 18.46
C GLY A 296 14.04 -18.52 17.05
N GLU A 297 15.36 -18.61 16.92
CA GLU A 297 16.04 -18.60 15.62
C GLU A 297 16.03 -19.97 14.91
N ASP A 298 15.62 -21.02 15.63
CA ASP A 298 15.51 -22.39 15.13
C ASP A 298 14.32 -22.62 14.18
N GLY A 299 14.32 -23.76 13.49
CA GLY A 299 13.51 -24.04 12.30
C GLY A 299 11.97 -24.03 12.42
N ASP A 300 11.40 -23.93 13.63
CA ASP A 300 9.94 -23.95 13.84
C ASP A 300 9.34 -22.61 14.29
N TRP A 301 10.09 -21.50 14.22
CA TRP A 301 9.58 -20.17 14.57
C TRP A 301 8.32 -19.76 13.79
N HIS A 302 8.20 -20.19 12.53
CA HIS A 302 7.05 -19.92 11.66
C HIS A 302 5.78 -20.64 12.14
N GLU A 303 5.93 -21.84 12.71
CA GLU A 303 4.85 -22.59 13.35
C GLU A 303 4.29 -21.82 14.53
N ARG A 304 5.21 -21.42 15.41
CA ARG A 304 4.89 -20.70 16.65
C ARG A 304 4.23 -19.37 16.32
N TRP A 305 4.76 -18.64 15.35
CA TRP A 305 4.14 -17.42 14.84
C TRP A 305 2.72 -17.67 14.31
N SER A 306 2.49 -18.72 13.51
CA SER A 306 1.18 -18.99 12.91
C SER A 306 0.12 -19.26 13.98
N ARG A 307 0.42 -20.13 14.96
CA ARG A 307 -0.49 -20.45 16.07
C ARG A 307 -0.75 -19.24 16.96
N HIS A 308 0.32 -18.51 17.31
CA HIS A 308 0.23 -17.30 18.12
C HIS A 308 -0.64 -16.24 17.41
N THR A 309 -0.42 -16.03 16.12
CA THR A 309 -1.14 -15.04 15.33
C THR A 309 -2.62 -15.40 15.17
N ALA A 310 -2.95 -16.66 14.92
CA ALA A 310 -4.34 -17.12 14.90
C ALA A 310 -5.03 -16.89 16.25
N ALA A 311 -4.38 -17.23 17.37
CA ALA A 311 -4.91 -16.96 18.71
C ALA A 311 -5.11 -15.45 18.95
N ARG A 312 -4.14 -14.62 18.56
CA ARG A 312 -4.24 -13.15 18.65
C ARG A 312 -5.43 -12.61 17.87
N LEU A 313 -5.60 -13.04 16.61
CA LEU A 313 -6.72 -12.61 15.78
C LEU A 313 -8.06 -12.96 16.43
N ARG A 314 -8.22 -14.18 16.94
CA ARG A 314 -9.44 -14.61 17.64
C ARG A 314 -9.70 -13.79 18.90
N ARG A 315 -8.67 -13.52 19.70
CA ARG A 315 -8.78 -12.66 20.89
C ARG A 315 -9.17 -11.22 20.56
N TRP A 316 -8.79 -10.72 19.39
CA TRP A 316 -9.21 -9.41 18.88
C TRP A 316 -10.63 -9.41 18.31
N GLY A 317 -11.29 -10.57 18.24
CA GLY A 317 -12.64 -10.72 17.68
C GLY A 317 -12.67 -11.00 16.19
N PHE A 318 -11.52 -11.19 15.52
CA PHE A 318 -11.49 -11.67 14.15
C PHE A 318 -11.77 -13.16 14.10
N ASN A 319 -12.62 -13.57 13.17
CA ASN A 319 -13.00 -14.97 12.97
C ASN A 319 -12.56 -15.51 11.60
N THR A 320 -11.92 -14.68 10.77
CA THR A 320 -11.46 -15.06 9.44
C THR A 320 -9.99 -14.71 9.24
N ILE A 321 -9.20 -15.64 8.69
CA ILE A 321 -7.92 -15.30 8.05
C ILE A 321 -8.23 -14.74 6.66
N ALA A 322 -8.02 -13.43 6.48
CA ALA A 322 -8.40 -12.75 5.25
C ALA A 322 -7.34 -12.88 4.15
N ASN A 323 -7.58 -12.23 3.02
CA ASN A 323 -6.88 -12.52 1.77
C ASN A 323 -5.38 -12.19 1.86
N TRP A 324 -4.59 -12.80 0.97
CA TRP A 324 -3.13 -12.65 0.91
C TRP A 324 -2.39 -12.99 2.22
N SER A 325 -3.01 -13.71 3.14
CA SER A 325 -2.33 -14.19 4.36
C SER A 325 -1.45 -15.40 4.08
N GLU A 326 -0.57 -15.72 5.03
CA GLU A 326 0.39 -16.82 4.92
C GLU A 326 -0.27 -18.21 4.80
N ASP A 327 0.27 -19.08 3.95
CA ASP A 327 -0.28 -20.42 3.69
C ASP A 327 -0.37 -21.28 4.96
N THR A 328 0.53 -21.09 5.92
CA THR A 328 0.52 -21.84 7.20
C THR A 328 -0.62 -21.46 8.13
N LEU A 329 -1.27 -20.32 7.89
CA LEU A 329 -2.51 -19.95 8.57
C LEU A 329 -3.73 -20.58 7.89
N THR A 330 -3.77 -20.55 6.55
CA THR A 330 -4.93 -20.95 5.76
C THR A 330 -5.02 -22.47 5.56
N ARG A 331 -3.96 -23.12 5.04
CA ARG A 331 -3.96 -24.57 4.76
C ARG A 331 -4.04 -25.47 5.99
N ARG A 332 -3.90 -24.90 7.18
CA ARG A 332 -4.05 -25.63 8.45
C ARG A 332 -5.45 -25.60 9.02
N GLY A 333 -6.34 -24.79 8.45
CA GLY A 333 -7.69 -24.62 8.97
C GLY A 333 -7.71 -24.17 10.43
N LEU A 334 -6.74 -23.33 10.85
CA LEU A 334 -6.68 -22.83 12.23
C LEU A 334 -7.92 -21.99 12.60
N MET A 335 -8.53 -21.38 11.58
CA MET A 335 -9.75 -20.58 11.59
C MET A 335 -10.39 -20.66 10.19
N PRO A 336 -11.66 -20.25 10.03
CA PRO A 336 -12.21 -19.95 8.73
C PRO A 336 -11.30 -19.00 7.94
N TYR A 337 -11.21 -19.19 6.63
CA TYR A 337 -10.31 -18.40 5.81
C TYR A 337 -10.81 -18.22 4.38
N VAL A 338 -10.28 -17.17 3.76
CA VAL A 338 -10.35 -16.92 2.32
C VAL A 338 -8.95 -16.94 1.77
N THR A 339 -8.81 -17.34 0.51
CA THR A 339 -7.54 -17.27 -0.22
C THR A 339 -7.79 -16.76 -1.63
N ASN A 340 -6.76 -16.51 -2.42
CA ASN A 340 -6.90 -16.07 -3.80
C ASN A 340 -6.39 -17.13 -4.78
N ILE A 341 -6.96 -17.12 -5.97
CA ILE A 341 -6.44 -17.88 -7.11
C ILE A 341 -5.24 -17.10 -7.68
N GLN A 342 -4.05 -17.45 -7.22
CA GLN A 342 -2.78 -16.82 -7.57
C GLN A 342 -2.50 -16.88 -9.06
N SER A 343 -2.85 -17.98 -9.71
CA SER A 343 -2.69 -18.16 -11.16
C SER A 343 -3.49 -17.15 -11.98
N LEU A 344 -4.55 -16.57 -11.41
CA LEU A 344 -5.34 -15.48 -12.01
C LEU A 344 -4.92 -14.08 -11.53
N GLY A 345 -3.78 -13.96 -10.85
CA GLY A 345 -3.20 -12.67 -10.47
C GLY A 345 -2.97 -11.67 -11.62
N PRO A 346 -2.57 -12.10 -12.84
CA PRO A 346 -2.39 -11.18 -13.97
C PRO A 346 -3.63 -10.39 -14.39
N LEU A 347 -4.85 -10.84 -14.01
CA LEU A 347 -6.09 -10.11 -14.28
C LEU A 347 -6.08 -8.67 -13.74
N CYS A 348 -5.27 -8.39 -12.70
CA CYS A 348 -5.11 -7.05 -12.14
C CYS A 348 -4.61 -6.03 -13.18
N GLY A 349 -3.71 -6.45 -14.08
CA GLY A 349 -3.06 -5.58 -15.07
C GLY A 349 -3.66 -5.67 -16.47
N HIS A 350 -4.13 -6.86 -16.85
CA HIS A 350 -4.60 -7.14 -18.21
C HIS A 350 -5.85 -8.02 -18.18
N LEU A 351 -6.92 -7.58 -18.84
CA LEU A 351 -8.11 -8.40 -19.02
C LEU A 351 -7.88 -9.33 -20.22
N PRO A 352 -8.07 -10.66 -20.05
CA PRO A 352 -7.99 -11.60 -21.15
C PRO A 352 -9.19 -11.45 -22.07
N ASP A 353 -9.06 -11.88 -23.33
CA ASP A 353 -10.22 -12.06 -24.19
C ASP A 353 -11.07 -13.23 -23.69
N VAL A 354 -12.15 -12.90 -22.99
CA VAL A 354 -13.10 -13.87 -22.43
C VAL A 354 -13.99 -14.52 -23.50
N PHE A 355 -13.98 -14.02 -24.74
CA PHE A 355 -14.72 -14.57 -25.87
C PHE A 355 -13.90 -15.52 -26.72
N ALA A 356 -12.59 -15.62 -26.50
CA ALA A 356 -11.73 -16.58 -27.17
C ALA A 356 -12.28 -18.00 -26.98
N PRO A 357 -12.45 -18.81 -28.06
CA PRO A 357 -13.07 -20.13 -27.95
C PRO A 357 -12.39 -21.09 -26.97
N ASP A 358 -11.09 -20.90 -26.71
CA ASP A 358 -10.31 -21.73 -25.80
C ASP A 358 -10.19 -21.18 -24.37
N PHE A 359 -10.77 -20.01 -24.08
CA PHE A 359 -10.70 -19.35 -22.78
C PHE A 359 -11.16 -20.26 -21.62
N PRO A 360 -12.34 -20.93 -21.67
CA PRO A 360 -12.78 -21.80 -20.58
C PRO A 360 -11.82 -22.96 -20.30
N ARG A 361 -11.22 -23.54 -21.35
CA ARG A 361 -10.24 -24.63 -21.21
C ARG A 361 -8.96 -24.10 -20.57
N ARG A 362 -8.44 -22.97 -21.04
CA ARG A 362 -7.23 -22.34 -20.48
C ARG A 362 -7.38 -21.99 -19.00
N VAL A 363 -8.52 -21.42 -18.61
CA VAL A 363 -8.78 -21.11 -17.19
C VAL A 363 -8.83 -22.38 -16.35
N ARG A 364 -9.51 -23.43 -16.80
CA ARG A 364 -9.53 -24.71 -16.08
C ARG A 364 -8.14 -25.31 -15.93
N ASP A 365 -7.38 -25.44 -17.02
CA ASP A 365 -6.04 -26.04 -17.01
C ASP A 365 -5.09 -25.29 -16.05
N LEU A 366 -5.29 -23.98 -15.91
CA LEU A 366 -4.51 -23.10 -15.04
C LEU A 366 -4.94 -23.19 -13.56
N VAL A 367 -6.24 -23.24 -13.28
CA VAL A 367 -6.81 -23.11 -11.93
C VAL A 367 -6.98 -24.45 -11.23
N GLU A 368 -7.30 -25.53 -11.96
CA GLU A 368 -7.62 -26.84 -11.37
C GLU A 368 -6.51 -27.39 -10.45
N PRO A 369 -5.21 -27.36 -10.82
CA PRO A 369 -4.14 -27.82 -9.95
C PRO A 369 -4.02 -27.01 -8.66
N GLU A 370 -4.38 -25.72 -8.70
CA GLU A 370 -4.30 -24.80 -7.58
C GLU A 370 -5.45 -25.01 -6.57
N VAL A 371 -6.67 -25.26 -7.06
CA VAL A 371 -7.86 -25.40 -6.20
C VAL A 371 -8.09 -26.84 -5.74
N ALA A 372 -7.58 -27.84 -6.46
CA ALA A 372 -7.78 -29.26 -6.12
C ALA A 372 -7.35 -29.64 -4.68
N PRO A 373 -6.22 -29.13 -4.13
CA PRO A 373 -5.82 -29.42 -2.75
C PRO A 373 -6.81 -28.96 -1.68
N TYR A 374 -7.69 -28.02 -1.99
CA TYR A 374 -8.68 -27.47 -1.06
C TYR A 374 -9.99 -28.27 -1.04
N ARG A 375 -10.10 -29.34 -1.83
CA ARG A 375 -11.31 -30.16 -1.90
C ARG A 375 -11.66 -30.72 -0.52
N GLY A 376 -12.87 -30.40 -0.04
CA GLY A 376 -13.38 -30.89 1.24
C GLY A 376 -12.92 -30.09 2.45
N ASP A 377 -12.14 -29.01 2.26
CA ASP A 377 -11.79 -28.13 3.36
C ASP A 377 -13.02 -27.33 3.80
N ARG A 378 -13.51 -27.65 5.00
CA ARG A 378 -14.70 -27.03 5.59
C ARG A 378 -14.42 -25.62 6.11
N MET A 379 -13.16 -25.26 6.36
CA MET A 379 -12.77 -23.94 6.85
C MET A 379 -12.53 -22.93 5.72
N LEU A 380 -12.45 -23.39 4.47
CA LEU A 380 -12.37 -22.49 3.32
C LEU A 380 -13.75 -21.86 3.05
N ILE A 381 -13.84 -20.55 3.25
CA ILE A 381 -15.02 -19.74 2.92
C ILE A 381 -15.15 -19.60 1.40
N GLY A 382 -14.03 -19.35 0.70
CA GLY A 382 -14.01 -19.22 -0.74
C GLY A 382 -12.72 -18.61 -1.30
N PHE A 383 -12.69 -18.46 -2.62
CA PHE A 383 -11.57 -17.92 -3.37
C PHE A 383 -11.86 -16.52 -3.91
N PHE A 384 -10.91 -15.61 -3.77
CA PHE A 384 -10.85 -14.37 -4.55
C PHE A 384 -10.20 -14.60 -5.92
N VAL A 385 -10.68 -13.88 -6.93
CA VAL A 385 -10.15 -13.93 -8.30
C VAL A 385 -9.63 -12.55 -8.69
N GLY A 386 -8.35 -12.47 -9.05
CA GLY A 386 -7.68 -11.20 -9.33
C GLY A 386 -7.64 -10.24 -8.13
N ASN A 387 -7.38 -8.97 -8.39
CA ASN A 387 -7.47 -7.86 -7.44
C ASN A 387 -7.55 -6.53 -8.20
N GLU A 388 -8.61 -5.76 -7.99
CA GLU A 388 -8.76 -4.42 -8.61
C GLU A 388 -8.41 -4.37 -10.12
N PRO A 389 -8.92 -5.31 -10.94
CA PRO A 389 -8.57 -5.32 -12.36
C PRO A 389 -9.01 -4.03 -13.03
N HIS A 390 -8.27 -3.62 -14.04
CA HIS A 390 -8.57 -2.42 -14.82
C HIS A 390 -9.79 -2.66 -15.72
N TRP A 391 -11.00 -2.63 -15.13
CA TRP A 391 -12.29 -2.83 -15.82
C TRP A 391 -12.62 -1.75 -16.86
N THR A 392 -11.99 -0.57 -16.74
CA THR A 392 -12.15 0.52 -17.68
C THR A 392 -10.81 0.81 -18.34
N PHE A 393 -10.84 0.99 -19.65
CA PHE A 393 -9.73 1.53 -20.42
C PHE A 393 -9.45 2.94 -19.89
N GLY A 394 -8.45 3.10 -19.02
CA GLY A 394 -7.82 4.41 -18.87
C GLY A 394 -7.30 4.79 -20.25
N GLY A 395 -7.89 5.81 -20.87
CA GLY A 395 -7.77 6.15 -22.29
C GLY A 395 -6.39 6.57 -22.76
N VAL A 396 -5.42 5.65 -22.68
CA VAL A 396 -4.09 5.79 -23.26
C VAL A 396 -3.85 4.52 -24.07
N ALA A 397 -3.44 4.69 -25.32
CA ALA A 397 -3.05 3.61 -26.21
C ALA A 397 -2.02 2.72 -25.50
N HIS A 398 -2.45 1.55 -25.07
CA HIS A 398 -1.54 0.52 -24.59
C HIS A 398 -0.84 -0.05 -25.84
N PRO A 399 0.50 -0.14 -25.86
CA PRO A 399 1.27 -0.59 -27.04
C PRO A 399 0.95 -2.02 -27.50
N PHE A 400 0.08 -2.74 -26.79
CA PHE A 400 -0.35 -4.10 -27.11
C PHE A 400 -1.78 -4.22 -27.67
N ASN A 401 -2.45 -3.11 -28.04
CA ASN A 401 -3.67 -3.17 -28.87
C ASN A 401 -3.44 -3.81 -30.26
N ALA A 402 -2.20 -4.19 -30.61
CA ALA A 402 -1.84 -4.80 -31.88
C ALA A 402 -1.47 -6.29 -31.79
N VAL A 403 -1.66 -6.97 -30.64
CA VAL A 403 -1.21 -8.37 -30.46
C VAL A 403 -2.36 -9.38 -30.30
N PHE A 404 -3.62 -8.97 -30.48
CA PHE A 404 -4.73 -9.91 -30.64
C PHE A 404 -5.67 -9.48 -31.77
#